data_AF-A0A2T7FT53-F1
#
_entry.id   AF-A0A2T7FT53-F1
#
_cell.length_a   1.000
_cell.length_b   1.000
_cell.length_c   1.000
_cell.angle_alpha   90.00
_cell.angle_beta   90.00
_cell.angle_gamma   90.00
#
_symmetry.space_group_name_H-M   'P 1'
#
loop_
_entity.id
_entity.type
_entity.pdbx_description
1 polymer ?
#
loop_
_entity_poly.entity_id
_entity_poly.type
_entity_poly.pdbx_seq_one_letter_code
_entity_poly.pdbx_strand_id
1 'polypeptide(L)'
;MSLHTIVAAGVLFVSLGSSAAIADETDLMVVFDASGSMWGQIDGTAKIEIARDAFADISEGWLQSGQSAGLIAYGHRRAGDCDDIELLSRPSLEATAAMPAQVADLSPRGKTPLSAAVRMAAEELKYTENAATVILLSDGIETCAMDVCAAGADLERLGIDFTAHVIGFDIRSDADRAQLECLAANTGGQYLDADSAEALSTALTRVSDAPPAEPAGIVSAPIVLAEMDSTARPAQVSLTARDHHNGETRDLGVLQGAEQVISELPINLSPGRWTFTATGDGGTDEVTVDLDATTDRITIPFSADTAAFEYLGPQRFTQGEDIAFQLRSRKDLQDNATFYAALVPAGASSFDENISFVYRFGTDAKTTDHAFYAWEYPLEPGQYEIVLQTDGVYDLEPNLGRFEFEVTQDTALQ
;
A
#
# COMPACT_ATOMS: atom_id res chain seq x y z
N MET A 1 27.58 82.36 -4.95
CA MET A 1 27.62 81.54 -6.18
C MET A 1 27.62 80.08 -5.74
N SER A 2 26.53 79.40 -6.06
CA SER A 2 26.19 78.03 -5.68
C SER A 2 27.09 77.00 -6.34
N LEU A 3 27.35 75.88 -5.66
CA LEU A 3 27.29 74.57 -6.29
C LEU A 3 27.00 73.50 -5.22
N HIS A 4 25.78 72.95 -5.27
CA HIS A 4 25.34 71.81 -4.48
C HIS A 4 25.79 70.52 -5.17
N THR A 5 26.50 69.66 -4.46
CA THR A 5 26.82 68.30 -4.91
C THR A 5 25.66 67.37 -4.56
N ILE A 6 24.90 66.95 -5.57
CA ILE A 6 23.82 65.97 -5.46
C ILE A 6 24.46 64.56 -5.50
N VAL A 7 24.29 63.79 -4.43
CA VAL A 7 24.61 62.36 -4.40
C VAL A 7 23.39 61.61 -4.93
N ALA A 8 23.51 60.99 -6.10
CA ALA A 8 22.47 60.15 -6.68
C ALA A 8 22.49 58.77 -6.02
N ALA A 9 21.45 58.45 -5.25
CA ALA A 9 21.20 57.10 -4.74
C ALA A 9 20.55 56.27 -5.86
N GLY A 10 21.29 55.30 -6.40
CA GLY A 10 20.77 54.32 -7.35
C GLY A 10 19.82 53.34 -6.66
N VAL A 11 18.54 53.42 -6.98
CA VAL A 11 17.52 52.43 -6.59
C VAL A 11 17.63 51.25 -7.55
N LEU A 12 18.11 50.12 -7.03
CA LEU A 12 18.16 48.84 -7.74
C LEU A 12 16.74 48.27 -7.80
N PHE A 13 16.09 48.36 -8.96
CA PHE A 13 14.80 47.71 -9.23
C PHE A 13 15.05 46.19 -9.37
N VAL A 14 14.78 45.43 -8.31
CA VAL A 14 14.70 43.97 -8.38
C VAL A 14 13.35 43.65 -9.02
N SER A 15 13.36 43.27 -10.29
CA SER A 15 12.21 42.70 -10.99
C SER A 15 11.85 41.37 -10.33
N LEU A 16 10.76 41.35 -9.54
CA LEU A 16 10.10 40.11 -9.17
C LEU A 16 9.56 39.49 -10.47
N GLY A 17 10.24 38.44 -10.95
CA GLY A 17 9.67 37.57 -11.96
C GLY A 17 8.48 36.87 -11.33
N SER A 18 7.27 37.18 -11.78
CA SER A 18 6.12 36.31 -11.55
C SER A 18 6.41 34.99 -12.27
N SER A 19 6.74 33.95 -11.51
CA SER A 19 6.55 32.59 -11.99
C SER A 19 5.06 32.43 -12.25
N ALA A 20 4.65 32.53 -13.51
CA ALA A 20 3.37 31.97 -13.92
C ALA A 20 3.45 30.48 -13.56
N ALA A 21 2.56 30.02 -12.70
CA ALA A 21 2.31 28.60 -12.56
C ALA A 21 1.97 28.09 -13.97
N ILE A 22 2.81 27.21 -14.50
CA ILE A 22 2.41 26.36 -15.62
C ILE A 22 1.31 25.50 -15.02
N ALA A 23 0.05 25.79 -15.39
CA ALA A 23 -1.02 24.83 -15.18
C ALA A 23 -0.58 23.58 -15.95
N ASP A 24 -0.42 22.46 -15.25
CA ASP A 24 -0.23 21.18 -15.90
C ASP A 24 -1.44 20.97 -16.80
N GLU A 25 -1.21 20.98 -18.11
CA GLU A 25 -2.25 20.77 -19.12
C GLU A 25 -2.57 19.27 -19.09
N THR A 26 -3.55 18.87 -18.27
CA THR A 26 -3.99 17.47 -18.20
C THR A 26 -4.84 17.16 -19.41
N ASP A 27 -4.23 16.55 -20.44
CA ASP A 27 -4.94 16.11 -21.64
C ASP A 27 -6.10 15.15 -21.30
N LEU A 28 -7.25 15.38 -21.93
CA LEU A 28 -8.47 14.60 -21.73
C LEU A 28 -8.82 13.81 -22.99
N MET A 29 -9.26 12.55 -22.84
CA MET A 29 -9.88 11.81 -23.94
C MET A 29 -11.36 11.53 -23.68
N VAL A 30 -12.19 11.86 -24.66
CA VAL A 30 -13.60 11.47 -24.68
C VAL A 30 -13.76 10.17 -25.47
N VAL A 31 -14.45 9.19 -24.91
CA VAL A 31 -14.94 8.00 -25.61
C VAL A 31 -16.45 8.11 -25.79
N PHE A 32 -16.88 8.26 -27.04
CA PHE A 32 -18.28 8.52 -27.40
C PHE A 32 -18.94 7.28 -27.99
N ASP A 33 -20.02 6.82 -27.35
CA ASP A 33 -20.89 5.77 -27.88
C ASP A 33 -21.72 6.29 -29.05
N ALA A 34 -21.48 5.71 -30.23
CA ALA A 34 -22.32 5.87 -31.41
C ALA A 34 -22.73 4.49 -31.95
N SER A 35 -22.98 3.53 -31.06
CA SER A 35 -23.53 2.22 -31.39
C SER A 35 -25.02 2.30 -31.74
N GLY A 36 -25.56 1.25 -32.36
CA GLY A 36 -26.93 1.28 -32.89
C GLY A 36 -28.03 1.59 -31.86
N SER A 37 -27.80 1.35 -30.56
CA SER A 37 -28.74 1.68 -29.47
C SER A 37 -28.98 3.18 -29.31
N MET A 38 -28.05 4.03 -29.75
CA MET A 38 -28.17 5.50 -29.71
C MET A 38 -29.28 6.06 -30.63
N TRP A 39 -29.91 5.22 -31.46
CA TRP A 39 -31.17 5.56 -32.15
C TRP A 39 -32.42 5.42 -31.27
N GLY A 40 -32.28 4.84 -30.08
CA GLY A 40 -33.32 4.85 -29.05
C GLY A 40 -33.76 6.28 -28.74
N GLN A 41 -34.98 6.42 -28.23
CA GLN A 41 -35.58 7.73 -27.98
C GLN A 41 -35.87 7.93 -26.49
N ILE A 42 -35.65 9.16 -26.04
CA ILE A 42 -36.09 9.68 -24.75
C ILE A 42 -37.01 10.86 -25.06
N ASP A 43 -38.24 10.79 -24.58
CA ASP A 43 -39.28 11.81 -24.81
C ASP A 43 -39.47 12.23 -26.29
N GLY A 44 -39.25 11.29 -27.22
CA GLY A 44 -39.43 11.48 -28.67
C GLY A 44 -38.20 12.01 -29.42
N THR A 45 -37.11 12.31 -28.73
CA THR A 45 -35.83 12.73 -29.32
C THR A 45 -34.83 11.58 -29.32
N ALA A 46 -34.03 11.42 -30.37
CA ALA A 46 -33.04 10.35 -30.42
C ALA A 46 -31.91 10.61 -29.41
N LYS A 47 -31.42 9.56 -28.74
CA LYS A 47 -30.31 9.65 -27.77
C LYS A 47 -29.07 10.31 -28.37
N ILE A 48 -28.73 9.99 -29.63
CA ILE A 48 -27.60 10.64 -30.34
C ILE A 48 -27.77 12.15 -30.50
N GLU A 49 -28.99 12.64 -30.69
CA GLU A 49 -29.26 14.08 -30.82
C GLU A 49 -29.07 14.77 -29.47
N ILE A 50 -29.58 14.17 -28.39
CA ILE A 50 -29.38 14.65 -27.02
C ILE A 50 -27.88 14.71 -26.66
N ALA A 51 -27.14 13.65 -27.00
CA ALA A 51 -25.71 13.59 -26.75
C ALA A 51 -24.92 14.65 -27.54
N ARG A 52 -25.27 14.90 -28.81
CA ARG A 52 -24.64 15.96 -29.62
C ARG A 52 -24.83 17.34 -29.00
N ASP A 53 -26.04 17.66 -28.56
CA ASP A 53 -26.34 18.96 -27.96
C ASP A 53 -25.55 19.14 -26.66
N ALA A 54 -25.55 18.13 -25.78
CA ALA A 54 -24.80 18.19 -24.52
C ALA A 54 -23.28 18.29 -24.73
N PHE A 55 -22.74 17.64 -25.76
CA PHE A 55 -21.32 17.74 -26.11
C PHE A 55 -20.92 19.10 -26.70
N ALA A 56 -21.82 19.75 -27.43
CA ALA A 56 -21.57 21.10 -27.92
C ALA A 56 -21.37 22.09 -26.76
N ASP A 57 -22.23 22.01 -25.74
CA ASP A 57 -22.17 22.88 -24.56
C ASP A 57 -20.89 22.65 -23.74
N ILE A 58 -20.54 21.39 -23.45
CA ILE A 58 -19.34 21.10 -22.63
C ILE A 58 -18.04 21.45 -23.36
N SER A 59 -18.00 21.21 -24.67
CA SER A 59 -16.85 21.55 -25.51
C SER A 59 -16.59 23.05 -25.52
N GLU A 60 -17.63 23.89 -25.49
CA GLU A 60 -17.49 25.33 -25.35
C GLU A 60 -16.89 25.69 -23.98
N GLY A 61 -17.34 25.05 -22.90
CA GLY A 61 -16.77 25.20 -21.57
C GLY A 61 -15.28 24.87 -21.51
N TRP A 62 -14.87 23.73 -22.08
CA TRP A 62 -13.47 23.31 -22.17
C TRP A 62 -12.60 24.29 -22.95
N LEU A 63 -13.10 24.87 -24.05
CA LEU A 63 -12.37 25.90 -24.78
C LEU A 63 -12.14 27.16 -23.95
N GLN A 64 -13.13 27.56 -23.14
CA GLN A 64 -13.03 28.73 -22.29
C GLN A 64 -12.04 28.51 -21.13
N SER A 65 -11.94 27.29 -20.60
CA SER A 65 -11.00 26.92 -19.54
C SER A 65 -9.59 26.59 -20.05
N GLY A 66 -9.41 26.44 -21.37
CA GLY A 66 -8.13 26.04 -21.96
C GLY A 66 -7.83 24.54 -21.84
N GLN A 67 -8.87 23.70 -21.76
CA GLN A 67 -8.75 22.25 -21.69
C GLN A 67 -8.49 21.64 -23.08
N SER A 68 -7.36 20.94 -23.22
CA SER A 68 -7.03 20.13 -24.40
C SER A 68 -7.76 18.78 -24.33
N ALA A 69 -8.64 18.51 -25.29
CA ALA A 69 -9.46 17.31 -25.32
C ALA A 69 -9.42 16.63 -26.70
N GLY A 70 -9.32 15.31 -26.72
CA GLY A 70 -9.41 14.47 -27.91
C GLY A 70 -10.68 13.62 -27.91
N LEU A 71 -10.97 13.00 -29.06
CA LEU A 71 -12.20 12.25 -29.27
C LEU A 71 -11.93 10.89 -29.92
N ILE A 72 -12.45 9.86 -29.29
CA ILE A 72 -12.66 8.52 -29.86
C ILE A 72 -14.16 8.29 -29.95
N ALA A 73 -14.61 7.68 -31.06
CA ALA A 73 -15.97 7.18 -31.19
C ALA A 73 -15.95 5.70 -31.55
N TYR A 74 -16.99 4.97 -31.15
CA TYR A 74 -17.18 3.59 -31.59
C TYR A 74 -18.57 3.34 -32.15
N GLY A 75 -18.68 2.30 -32.98
CA GLY A 75 -19.96 1.82 -33.52
C GLY A 75 -20.59 2.73 -34.59
N HIS A 76 -19.90 3.76 -35.09
CA HIS A 76 -20.52 4.73 -36.00
C HIS A 76 -20.34 4.43 -37.50
N ARG A 77 -19.55 3.41 -37.90
CA ARG A 77 -19.21 3.17 -39.31
C ARG A 77 -19.73 1.82 -39.80
N ARG A 78 -19.56 0.76 -39.02
CA ARG A 78 -19.72 -0.64 -39.44
C ARG A 78 -20.66 -1.42 -38.53
N ALA A 79 -21.67 -2.04 -39.12
CA ALA A 79 -22.62 -2.88 -38.38
C ALA A 79 -21.97 -4.21 -37.95
N GLY A 80 -22.15 -4.61 -36.68
CA GLY A 80 -21.73 -5.91 -36.17
C GLY A 80 -20.22 -6.06 -35.90
N ASP A 81 -19.42 -5.02 -36.10
CA ASP A 81 -17.96 -5.05 -36.03
C ASP A 81 -17.46 -4.55 -34.67
N CYS A 82 -16.65 -5.38 -33.99
CA CYS A 82 -16.07 -5.05 -32.69
C CYS A 82 -14.77 -4.25 -32.78
N ASP A 83 -14.19 -4.13 -33.97
CA ASP A 83 -13.03 -3.29 -34.23
C ASP A 83 -13.47 -1.91 -34.74
N ASP A 84 -14.77 -1.58 -34.67
CA ASP A 84 -15.29 -0.28 -35.10
C ASP A 84 -15.07 0.81 -34.05
N ILE A 85 -13.80 1.11 -33.80
CA ILE A 85 -13.31 2.21 -32.97
C ILE A 85 -12.52 3.16 -33.87
N GLU A 86 -12.75 4.46 -33.73
CA GLU A 86 -12.06 5.50 -34.48
C GLU A 86 -11.53 6.58 -33.55
N LEU A 87 -10.22 6.83 -33.62
CA LEU A 87 -9.63 8.06 -33.11
C LEU A 87 -9.94 9.19 -34.10
N LEU A 88 -10.84 10.09 -33.71
CA LEU A 88 -11.25 11.24 -34.52
C LEU A 88 -10.30 12.42 -34.34
N SER A 89 -9.79 12.62 -33.12
CA SER A 89 -8.85 13.69 -32.81
C SER A 89 -8.02 13.35 -31.58
N ARG A 90 -6.75 13.77 -31.59
CA ARG A 90 -5.87 13.73 -30.42
C ARG A 90 -6.07 14.99 -29.57
N PRO A 91 -5.79 14.93 -28.25
CA PRO A 91 -5.92 16.07 -27.37
C PRO A 91 -5.15 17.29 -27.89
N SER A 92 -5.88 18.39 -28.04
CA SER A 92 -5.37 19.73 -28.33
C SER A 92 -6.51 20.73 -28.25
N LEU A 93 -6.23 22.01 -28.04
CA LEU A 93 -7.24 23.07 -28.11
C LEU A 93 -7.95 23.14 -29.48
N GLU A 94 -7.25 22.84 -30.57
CA GLU A 94 -7.86 22.76 -31.91
C GLU A 94 -8.84 21.60 -32.03
N ALA A 95 -8.48 20.43 -31.47
CA ALA A 95 -9.37 19.28 -31.41
C ALA A 95 -10.60 19.56 -30.54
N THR A 96 -10.42 20.17 -29.35
CA THR A 96 -11.53 20.64 -28.52
C THR A 96 -12.47 21.54 -29.33
N ALA A 97 -11.94 22.45 -30.14
CA ALA A 97 -12.77 23.35 -30.95
C ALA A 97 -13.53 22.65 -32.09
N ALA A 98 -12.96 21.59 -32.66
CA ALA A 98 -13.54 20.83 -33.75
C ALA A 98 -14.53 19.74 -33.28
N MET A 99 -14.47 19.35 -32.00
CA MET A 99 -15.19 18.20 -31.45
C MET A 99 -16.70 18.22 -31.72
N PRO A 100 -17.44 19.34 -31.56
CA PRO A 100 -18.89 19.35 -31.82
C PRO A 100 -19.25 18.99 -33.27
N ALA A 101 -18.45 19.44 -34.23
CA ALA A 101 -18.65 19.10 -35.64
C ALA A 101 -18.36 17.61 -35.90
N GLN A 102 -17.32 17.06 -35.26
CA GLN A 102 -16.99 15.63 -35.38
C GLN A 102 -18.13 14.75 -34.82
N VAL A 103 -18.68 15.11 -33.65
CA VAL A 103 -19.80 14.37 -33.03
C VAL A 103 -21.09 14.51 -33.85
N ALA A 104 -21.34 15.68 -34.45
CA ALA A 104 -22.50 15.90 -35.33
C ALA A 104 -22.51 14.97 -36.56
N ASP A 105 -21.33 14.62 -37.08
CA ASP A 105 -21.17 13.75 -38.26
C ASP A 105 -21.30 12.24 -37.93
N LEU A 106 -21.32 11.85 -36.66
CA LEU A 106 -21.42 10.44 -36.26
C LEU A 106 -22.80 9.86 -36.57
N SER A 107 -22.86 8.67 -37.17
CA SER A 107 -24.12 7.98 -37.48
C SER A 107 -24.19 6.66 -36.72
N PRO A 108 -25.16 6.46 -35.81
CA PRO A 108 -25.17 5.23 -35.03
C PRO A 108 -25.46 3.97 -35.86
N ARG A 109 -24.63 2.93 -35.75
CA ARG A 109 -24.69 1.74 -36.66
C ARG A 109 -24.31 0.39 -36.06
N GLY A 110 -23.33 0.36 -35.18
CA GLY A 110 -22.50 -0.79 -34.88
C GLY A 110 -22.69 -1.32 -33.47
N LYS A 111 -21.70 -2.12 -33.05
CA LYS A 111 -21.59 -2.66 -31.69
C LYS A 111 -20.96 -1.67 -30.73
N THR A 112 -20.83 -2.10 -29.47
CA THR A 112 -20.36 -1.32 -28.33
C THR A 112 -19.04 -1.94 -27.81
N PRO A 113 -17.89 -1.76 -28.50
CA PRO A 113 -16.58 -2.26 -28.07
C PRO A 113 -15.95 -1.34 -27.00
N LEU A 114 -16.66 -1.14 -25.90
CA LEU A 114 -16.41 -0.12 -24.88
C LEU A 114 -15.01 -0.27 -24.26
N SER A 115 -14.67 -1.48 -23.80
CA SER A 115 -13.41 -1.73 -23.09
C SER A 115 -12.19 -1.51 -23.98
N ALA A 116 -12.29 -1.85 -25.28
CA ALA A 116 -11.22 -1.59 -26.24
C ALA A 116 -11.11 -0.10 -26.58
N ALA A 117 -12.24 0.62 -26.64
CA ALA A 117 -12.23 2.06 -26.87
C ALA A 117 -11.60 2.82 -25.69
N VAL A 118 -11.91 2.43 -24.45
CA VAL A 118 -11.26 3.00 -23.25
C VAL A 118 -9.76 2.67 -23.20
N ARG A 119 -9.36 1.45 -23.56
CA ARG A 119 -7.92 1.10 -23.67
C ARG A 119 -7.21 1.95 -24.73
N MET A 120 -7.81 2.13 -25.91
CA MET A 120 -7.26 3.01 -26.95
C MET A 120 -7.13 4.46 -26.47
N ALA A 121 -8.12 4.97 -25.72
CA ALA A 121 -8.06 6.31 -25.15
C ALA A 121 -6.89 6.46 -24.15
N ALA A 122 -6.71 5.46 -23.28
CA ALA A 122 -5.60 5.42 -22.34
C ALA A 122 -4.24 5.39 -23.06
N GLU A 123 -4.12 4.60 -24.13
CA GLU A 123 -2.91 4.50 -24.95
C GLU A 123 -2.56 5.83 -25.64
N GLU A 124 -3.54 6.54 -26.19
CA GLU A 124 -3.30 7.87 -26.82
C GLU A 124 -2.87 8.93 -25.79
N LEU A 125 -3.31 8.81 -24.54
CA LEU A 125 -2.85 9.64 -23.42
C LEU A 125 -1.49 9.20 -22.84
N LYS A 126 -0.95 8.07 -23.31
CA LYS A 126 0.25 7.44 -22.75
C LYS A 126 0.12 7.23 -21.24
N TYR A 127 -0.99 6.62 -20.82
CA TYR A 127 -1.35 6.41 -19.41
C TYR A 127 -0.28 5.72 -18.55
N THR A 128 0.69 5.01 -19.14
CA THR A 128 1.83 4.41 -18.42
C THR A 128 2.95 5.41 -18.09
N GLU A 129 2.92 6.58 -18.72
CA GLU A 129 3.94 7.64 -18.60
C GLU A 129 3.38 8.90 -17.93
N ASN A 130 2.07 9.18 -18.09
CA ASN A 130 1.41 10.37 -17.56
C ASN A 130 0.08 9.99 -16.88
N ALA A 131 -0.33 10.81 -15.90
CA ALA A 131 -1.71 10.84 -15.44
C ALA A 131 -2.65 11.08 -16.64
N ALA A 132 -3.74 10.31 -16.70
CA ALA A 132 -4.58 10.25 -17.89
C ALA A 132 -6.06 10.16 -17.50
N THR A 133 -6.86 11.10 -18.01
CA THR A 133 -8.31 11.13 -17.74
C THR A 133 -9.10 10.79 -18.99
N VAL A 134 -10.02 9.83 -18.85
CA VAL A 134 -10.98 9.43 -19.87
C VAL A 134 -12.40 9.72 -19.40
N ILE A 135 -13.21 10.34 -20.25
CA ILE A 135 -14.66 10.43 -20.06
C ILE A 135 -15.34 9.51 -21.06
N LEU A 136 -16.01 8.48 -20.56
CA LEU A 136 -16.80 7.55 -21.34
C LEU A 136 -18.28 7.93 -21.28
N LEU A 137 -18.89 8.18 -22.43
CA LEU A 137 -20.35 8.20 -22.59
C LEU A 137 -20.79 6.87 -23.21
N SER A 138 -21.68 6.13 -22.54
CA SER A 138 -22.24 4.87 -23.05
C SER A 138 -23.74 4.79 -22.79
N ASP A 139 -24.52 4.31 -23.76
CA ASP A 139 -25.97 4.07 -23.61
C ASP A 139 -26.34 2.60 -23.44
N GLY A 140 -25.33 1.73 -23.38
CA GLY A 140 -25.52 0.29 -23.26
C GLY A 140 -24.30 -0.47 -22.75
N ILE A 141 -24.37 -1.80 -22.91
CA ILE A 141 -23.36 -2.75 -22.47
C ILE A 141 -22.31 -3.05 -23.52
N GLU A 142 -21.18 -3.54 -23.04
CA GLU A 142 -20.19 -4.23 -23.87
C GLU A 142 -20.83 -5.38 -24.66
N THR A 143 -20.83 -5.28 -25.99
CA THR A 143 -21.37 -6.32 -26.90
C THR A 143 -20.29 -7.08 -27.66
N CYS A 144 -19.03 -6.91 -27.24
CA CYS A 144 -17.84 -7.47 -27.85
C CYS A 144 -17.05 -8.43 -26.94
N ALA A 145 -17.73 -8.97 -25.93
CA ALA A 145 -17.27 -10.08 -25.08
C ALA A 145 -16.01 -9.81 -24.25
N MET A 146 -15.69 -8.54 -23.97
CA MET A 146 -14.72 -8.16 -22.96
C MET A 146 -15.38 -8.01 -21.60
N ASP A 147 -14.59 -8.16 -20.55
CA ASP A 147 -15.00 -7.86 -19.18
C ASP A 147 -14.61 -6.40 -18.86
N VAL A 148 -15.63 -5.56 -18.70
CA VAL A 148 -15.50 -4.11 -18.47
C VAL A 148 -14.81 -3.82 -17.13
N CYS A 149 -15.14 -4.58 -16.08
CA CYS A 149 -14.51 -4.46 -14.77
C CYS A 149 -13.03 -4.81 -14.84
N ALA A 150 -12.71 -5.94 -15.48
CA ALA A 150 -11.33 -6.41 -15.62
C ALA A 150 -10.50 -5.43 -16.45
N ALA A 151 -11.09 -4.81 -17.48
CA ALA A 151 -10.44 -3.76 -18.24
C ALA A 151 -10.08 -2.54 -17.39
N GLY A 152 -10.98 -2.07 -16.53
CA GLY A 152 -10.70 -1.00 -15.59
C GLY A 152 -9.56 -1.33 -14.62
N ALA A 153 -9.61 -2.50 -14.00
CA ALA A 153 -8.58 -2.96 -13.08
C ALA A 153 -7.20 -3.11 -13.75
N ASP A 154 -7.17 -3.58 -14.99
CA ASP A 154 -5.94 -3.68 -15.78
C ASP A 154 -5.35 -2.31 -16.12
N LEU A 155 -6.20 -1.35 -16.49
CA LEU A 155 -5.78 0.00 -16.86
C LEU A 155 -5.21 0.74 -15.65
N GLU A 156 -5.87 0.67 -14.50
CA GLU A 156 -5.36 1.24 -13.27
C GLU A 156 -4.03 0.59 -12.86
N ARG A 157 -3.95 -0.74 -12.89
CA ARG A 157 -2.74 -1.48 -12.51
C ARG A 157 -1.53 -1.15 -13.39
N LEU A 158 -1.74 -0.83 -14.66
CA LEU A 158 -0.67 -0.55 -15.62
C LEU A 158 -0.36 0.95 -15.74
N GLY A 159 -1.32 1.81 -15.40
CA GLY A 159 -1.23 3.25 -15.55
C GLY A 159 -0.55 3.96 -14.39
N ILE A 160 -0.19 5.21 -14.62
CA ILE A 160 0.10 6.20 -13.60
C ILE A 160 -1.17 7.04 -13.46
N ASP A 161 -1.86 6.96 -12.33
CA ASP A 161 -3.06 7.75 -12.02
C ASP A 161 -4.08 7.81 -13.18
N PHE A 162 -4.47 6.64 -13.72
CA PHE A 162 -5.43 6.57 -14.82
C PHE A 162 -6.86 6.67 -14.29
N THR A 163 -7.60 7.70 -14.70
CA THR A 163 -8.98 7.90 -14.26
C THR A 163 -9.96 7.74 -15.41
N ALA A 164 -10.97 6.88 -15.25
CA ALA A 164 -12.10 6.78 -16.17
C ALA A 164 -13.41 7.24 -15.51
N HIS A 165 -13.88 8.43 -15.87
CA HIS A 165 -15.25 8.85 -15.57
C HIS A 165 -16.21 8.20 -16.56
N VAL A 166 -17.35 7.72 -16.07
CA VAL A 166 -18.34 7.00 -16.88
C VAL A 166 -19.71 7.62 -16.71
N ILE A 167 -20.34 7.96 -17.83
CA ILE A 167 -21.70 8.47 -17.90
C ILE A 167 -22.56 7.40 -18.56
N GLY A 168 -23.46 6.79 -17.78
CA GLY A 168 -24.44 5.83 -18.27
C GLY A 168 -25.70 6.54 -18.75
N PHE A 169 -25.97 6.50 -20.05
CA PHE A 169 -27.10 7.22 -20.67
C PHE A 169 -28.31 6.32 -20.95
N ASP A 170 -29.41 6.52 -20.23
CA ASP A 170 -30.63 5.69 -20.24
C ASP A 170 -30.30 4.19 -20.02
N ILE A 171 -29.44 3.91 -19.04
CA ILE A 171 -29.10 2.55 -18.59
C ILE A 171 -30.21 2.02 -17.68
N ARG A 172 -30.96 1.04 -18.18
CA ARG A 172 -32.14 0.48 -17.50
C ARG A 172 -31.89 -0.80 -16.71
N SER A 173 -30.79 -1.48 -16.98
CA SER A 173 -30.43 -2.74 -16.34
C SER A 173 -29.45 -2.49 -15.20
N ASP A 174 -29.78 -3.01 -14.01
CA ASP A 174 -28.88 -2.91 -12.85
C ASP A 174 -27.57 -3.67 -13.09
N ALA A 175 -27.61 -4.76 -13.86
CA ALA A 175 -26.41 -5.53 -14.20
C ALA A 175 -25.47 -4.74 -15.13
N ASP A 176 -26.05 -4.01 -16.07
CA ASP A 176 -25.32 -3.21 -17.06
C ASP A 176 -24.71 -1.99 -16.37
N ARG A 177 -25.48 -1.35 -15.49
CA ARG A 177 -25.04 -0.27 -14.61
C ARG A 177 -23.86 -0.70 -13.74
N ALA A 178 -23.96 -1.86 -13.08
CA ALA A 178 -22.91 -2.35 -12.21
C ALA A 178 -21.56 -2.55 -12.93
N GLN A 179 -21.57 -2.92 -14.22
CA GLN A 179 -20.32 -3.03 -15.00
C GLN A 179 -19.68 -1.67 -15.26
N LEU A 180 -20.48 -0.65 -15.59
CA LEU A 180 -20.00 0.71 -15.83
C LEU A 180 -19.53 1.39 -14.53
N GLU A 181 -20.26 1.19 -13.43
CA GLU A 181 -19.87 1.62 -12.08
C GLU A 181 -18.53 1.01 -11.68
N CYS A 182 -18.35 -0.28 -11.94
CA CYS A 182 -17.12 -0.99 -11.63
C CYS A 182 -15.91 -0.47 -12.42
N LEU A 183 -16.07 -0.12 -13.70
CA LEU A 183 -15.00 0.51 -14.48
C LEU A 183 -14.57 1.84 -13.86
N ALA A 184 -15.52 2.70 -13.51
CA ALA A 184 -15.22 3.97 -12.87
C ALA A 184 -14.57 3.76 -11.50
N ALA A 185 -15.13 2.89 -10.66
CA ALA A 185 -14.62 2.62 -9.32
C ALA A 185 -13.21 2.04 -9.32
N ASN A 186 -12.90 1.13 -10.25
CA ASN A 186 -11.57 0.51 -10.36
C ASN A 186 -10.48 1.48 -10.86
N THR A 187 -10.85 2.66 -11.34
CA THR A 187 -9.93 3.67 -11.88
C THR A 187 -10.01 4.99 -11.10
N GLY A 188 -10.64 4.98 -9.90
CA GLY A 188 -10.83 6.20 -9.10
C GLY A 188 -11.77 7.25 -9.72
N GLY A 189 -12.45 6.92 -10.81
CA GLY A 189 -13.38 7.79 -11.51
C GLY A 189 -14.78 7.85 -10.90
N GLN A 190 -15.64 8.65 -11.53
CA GLN A 190 -17.03 8.81 -11.12
C GLN A 190 -17.95 8.12 -12.13
N TYR A 191 -18.93 7.38 -11.62
CA TYR A 191 -20.07 6.93 -12.42
C TYR A 191 -21.26 7.86 -12.19
N LEU A 192 -21.88 8.33 -13.26
CA LEU A 192 -23.09 9.16 -13.22
C LEU A 192 -24.15 8.61 -14.18
N ASP A 193 -25.37 8.44 -13.68
CA ASP A 193 -26.52 8.15 -14.53
C ASP A 193 -27.09 9.42 -15.15
N ALA A 194 -27.47 9.31 -16.42
CA ALA A 194 -28.23 10.32 -17.14
C ALA A 194 -29.45 9.67 -17.81
N ASP A 195 -30.66 10.06 -17.41
CA ASP A 195 -31.92 9.55 -17.96
C ASP A 195 -32.64 10.56 -18.87
N SER A 196 -32.05 11.74 -19.04
CA SER A 196 -32.62 12.88 -19.77
C SER A 196 -31.50 13.78 -20.31
N ALA A 197 -31.85 14.72 -21.20
CA ALA A 197 -30.90 15.71 -21.72
C ALA A 197 -30.29 16.58 -20.62
N GLU A 198 -31.12 17.02 -19.67
CA GLU A 198 -30.68 17.85 -18.54
C GLU A 198 -29.74 17.07 -17.61
N ALA A 199 -30.06 15.81 -17.32
CA ALA A 199 -29.20 14.93 -16.54
C ALA A 199 -27.87 14.65 -17.25
N LEU A 200 -27.87 14.45 -18.57
CA LEU A 200 -26.67 14.24 -19.36
C LEU A 200 -25.74 15.45 -19.33
N SER A 201 -26.27 16.65 -19.57
CA SER A 201 -25.51 17.90 -19.49
C SER A 201 -24.94 18.14 -18.08
N THR A 202 -25.74 17.86 -17.05
CA THR A 202 -25.29 17.94 -15.65
C THR A 202 -24.17 16.94 -15.36
N ALA A 203 -24.29 15.70 -15.83
CA ALA A 203 -23.29 14.67 -15.64
C ALA A 203 -21.97 15.03 -16.31
N LEU A 204 -22.01 15.47 -17.58
CA LEU A 204 -20.85 15.93 -18.34
C LEU A 204 -20.14 17.11 -17.65
N THR A 205 -20.91 18.10 -17.19
CA THR A 205 -20.36 19.23 -16.43
C THR A 205 -19.66 18.75 -15.16
N ARG A 206 -20.30 17.86 -14.39
CA ARG A 206 -19.76 17.36 -13.13
C ARG A 206 -18.47 16.55 -13.28
N VAL A 207 -18.36 15.71 -14.30
CA VAL A 207 -17.11 14.95 -14.55
C VAL A 207 -16.02 15.82 -15.16
N SER A 208 -16.40 16.92 -15.82
CA SER A 208 -15.46 17.88 -16.40
C SER A 208 -14.89 18.87 -15.38
N ASP A 209 -15.72 19.28 -14.42
CA ASP A 209 -15.34 20.14 -13.30
C ASP A 209 -14.78 19.34 -12.13
N ALA A 210 -14.79 18.00 -12.23
CA ALA A 210 -14.10 17.16 -11.27
C ALA A 210 -12.63 17.61 -11.27
N PRO A 211 -12.06 17.98 -10.11
CA PRO A 211 -10.64 18.23 -10.03
C PRO A 211 -9.92 17.04 -10.67
N PRO A 212 -8.86 17.26 -11.48
CA PRO A 212 -7.96 16.16 -11.83
C PRO A 212 -7.68 15.41 -10.53
N ALA A 213 -7.89 14.09 -10.52
CA ALA A 213 -7.56 13.30 -9.36
C ALA A 213 -6.14 13.71 -8.96
N GLU A 214 -5.97 14.26 -7.75
CA GLU A 214 -4.63 14.67 -7.32
C GLU A 214 -3.74 13.43 -7.52
N PRO A 215 -2.58 13.56 -8.21
CA PRO A 215 -1.72 12.42 -8.45
C PRO A 215 -1.53 11.76 -7.10
N ALA A 216 -1.92 10.48 -6.98
CA ALA A 216 -2.13 9.84 -5.71
C ALA A 216 -0.83 9.97 -4.92
N GLY A 217 -0.79 10.96 -4.02
CA GLY A 217 0.48 11.55 -3.62
C GLY A 217 1.36 10.48 -3.02
N ILE A 218 2.58 10.32 -3.52
CA ILE A 218 3.51 9.35 -2.96
C ILE A 218 3.68 9.68 -1.47
N VAL A 219 3.17 8.80 -0.61
CA VAL A 219 3.33 8.93 0.83
C VAL A 219 4.70 8.39 1.18
N SER A 220 5.52 9.27 1.74
CA SER A 220 6.82 8.93 2.29
C SER A 220 6.75 8.83 3.81
N ALA A 221 6.66 7.60 4.31
CA ALA A 221 6.70 7.31 5.74
C ALA A 221 7.85 6.34 6.05
N PRO A 222 8.54 6.49 7.20
CA PRO A 222 9.50 5.51 7.67
C PRO A 222 8.81 4.31 8.33
N ILE A 223 9.33 3.10 8.09
CA ILE A 223 8.94 1.88 8.82
C ILE A 223 9.84 1.67 10.04
N VAL A 224 9.24 1.34 11.18
CA VAL A 224 9.90 1.03 12.45
C VAL A 224 9.35 -0.28 13.02
N LEU A 225 10.22 -1.13 13.57
CA LEU A 225 9.80 -2.31 14.34
C LEU A 225 9.69 -1.96 15.83
N ALA A 226 8.55 -2.27 16.44
CA ALA A 226 8.36 -2.19 17.89
C ALA A 226 8.59 -3.56 18.52
N GLU A 227 9.66 -3.68 19.31
CA GLU A 227 9.96 -4.88 20.09
C GLU A 227 8.88 -5.10 21.16
N MET A 228 8.34 -6.31 21.23
CA MET A 228 7.40 -6.72 22.27
C MET A 228 8.13 -7.35 23.46
N ASP A 229 7.51 -7.36 24.64
CA ASP A 229 8.06 -7.96 25.86
C ASP A 229 8.53 -9.41 25.60
N SER A 230 9.70 -9.77 26.15
CA SER A 230 10.35 -11.10 26.03
C SER A 230 10.86 -11.52 24.64
N THR A 231 11.04 -10.57 23.73
CA THR A 231 11.60 -10.82 22.38
C THR A 231 13.02 -10.27 22.28
N ALA A 232 13.94 -11.00 21.63
CA ALA A 232 15.23 -10.41 21.26
C ALA A 232 15.10 -9.73 19.89
N ARG A 233 16.04 -8.83 19.57
CA ARG A 233 16.06 -8.15 18.27
C ARG A 233 16.50 -9.12 17.16
N PRO A 234 15.73 -9.29 16.07
CA PRO A 234 16.12 -10.16 14.96
C PRO A 234 17.39 -9.65 14.27
N ALA A 235 18.24 -10.56 13.78
CA ALA A 235 19.47 -10.23 13.05
C ALA A 235 19.18 -9.67 11.66
N GLN A 236 18.11 -10.17 11.03
CA GLN A 236 17.63 -9.76 9.72
C GLN A 236 16.10 -9.77 9.71
N VAL A 237 15.50 -8.77 9.06
CA VAL A 237 14.05 -8.70 8.84
C VAL A 237 13.78 -8.36 7.37
N SER A 238 12.97 -9.21 6.72
CA SER A 238 12.38 -8.94 5.41
C SER A 238 11.08 -8.18 5.58
N LEU A 239 10.90 -7.12 4.80
CA LEU A 239 9.70 -6.28 4.83
C LEU A 239 8.94 -6.40 3.52
N THR A 240 7.64 -6.64 3.61
CA THR A 240 6.73 -6.62 2.44
C THR A 240 5.53 -5.74 2.73
N ALA A 241 4.97 -5.12 1.69
CA ALA A 241 3.72 -4.37 1.78
C ALA A 241 2.70 -4.94 0.79
N ARG A 242 1.51 -5.28 1.27
CA ARG A 242 0.39 -5.74 0.47
C ARG A 242 -0.66 -4.64 0.35
N ASP A 243 -0.96 -4.27 -0.88
CA ASP A 243 -2.02 -3.33 -1.22
C ASP A 243 -3.38 -4.04 -1.16
N HIS A 244 -4.35 -3.50 -0.40
CA HIS A 244 -5.71 -4.06 -0.35
C HIS A 244 -6.58 -3.66 -1.53
N HIS A 245 -6.19 -2.65 -2.31
CA HIS A 245 -6.93 -2.21 -3.49
C HIS A 245 -6.77 -3.20 -4.66
N ASN A 246 -5.53 -3.49 -5.04
CA ASN A 246 -5.22 -4.36 -6.19
C ASN A 246 -4.67 -5.75 -5.80
N GLY A 247 -4.38 -5.98 -4.52
CA GLY A 247 -3.82 -7.23 -4.01
C GLY A 247 -2.31 -7.44 -4.27
N GLU A 248 -1.63 -6.46 -4.87
CA GLU A 248 -0.19 -6.48 -5.15
C GLU A 248 0.60 -6.58 -3.85
N THR A 249 1.67 -7.37 -3.85
CA THR A 249 2.64 -7.42 -2.75
C THR A 249 3.98 -6.90 -3.24
N ARG A 250 4.47 -5.84 -2.61
CA ARG A 250 5.75 -5.21 -2.89
C ARG A 250 6.79 -5.66 -1.87
N ASP A 251 7.96 -6.03 -2.38
CA ASP A 251 9.15 -6.24 -1.56
C ASP A 251 9.75 -4.87 -1.23
N LEU A 252 9.77 -4.53 0.06
CA LEU A 252 10.32 -3.26 0.53
C LEU A 252 11.83 -3.37 0.81
N GLY A 253 12.37 -4.59 0.83
CA GLY A 253 13.76 -4.88 1.10
C GLY A 253 13.97 -5.51 2.48
N VAL A 254 15.25 -5.60 2.84
CA VAL A 254 15.70 -6.33 4.02
C VAL A 254 16.56 -5.42 4.90
N LEU A 255 16.21 -5.35 6.18
CA LEU A 255 17.03 -4.71 7.22
C LEU A 255 18.04 -5.73 7.77
N GLN A 256 19.33 -5.40 7.80
CA GLN A 256 20.40 -6.29 8.28
C GLN A 256 21.25 -5.67 9.40
N GLY A 257 21.39 -6.39 10.52
CA GLY A 257 22.23 -5.99 11.65
C GLY A 257 21.46 -5.17 12.70
N ALA A 258 21.74 -5.45 13.97
CA ALA A 258 21.03 -4.87 15.12
C ALA A 258 21.03 -3.33 15.17
N GLU A 259 21.98 -2.67 14.51
CA GLU A 259 22.03 -1.19 14.38
C GLU A 259 21.16 -0.65 13.21
N GLN A 260 20.93 -1.42 12.13
CA GLN A 260 20.09 -1.02 10.99
C GLN A 260 18.62 -1.41 11.15
N VAL A 261 18.28 -2.29 12.10
CA VAL A 261 16.87 -2.49 12.53
C VAL A 261 16.29 -1.21 13.18
N ILE A 262 17.13 -0.21 13.48
CA ILE A 262 16.74 1.14 13.94
C ILE A 262 16.62 2.13 12.77
N SER A 263 17.12 1.82 11.57
CA SER A 263 17.05 2.77 10.45
C SER A 263 15.66 2.75 9.82
N GLU A 264 15.01 3.89 9.92
CA GLU A 264 13.82 4.27 9.17
C GLU A 264 13.98 3.90 7.69
N LEU A 265 13.27 2.88 7.22
CA LEU A 265 13.21 2.54 5.80
C LEU A 265 12.21 3.50 5.14
N PRO A 266 12.63 4.46 4.30
CA PRO A 266 11.70 5.32 3.60
C PRO A 266 10.98 4.49 2.54
N ILE A 267 9.65 4.44 2.64
CA ILE A 267 8.82 3.89 1.58
C ILE A 267 8.24 5.01 0.72
N ASN A 268 7.90 4.69 -0.52
CA ASN A 268 7.21 5.58 -1.45
C ASN A 268 6.03 4.80 -2.02
N LEU A 269 4.87 4.90 -1.38
CA LEU A 269 3.67 4.16 -1.76
C LEU A 269 2.49 5.11 -1.97
N SER A 270 1.56 4.73 -2.83
CA SER A 270 0.31 5.46 -3.03
C SER A 270 -0.54 5.41 -1.76
N PRO A 271 -1.35 6.45 -1.46
CA PRO A 271 -2.29 6.44 -0.36
C PRO A 271 -3.27 5.26 -0.50
N GLY A 272 -3.68 4.65 0.61
CA GLY A 272 -4.56 3.50 0.58
C GLY A 272 -4.40 2.57 1.77
N ARG A 273 -5.18 1.49 1.80
CA ARG A 273 -5.08 0.49 2.86
C ARG A 273 -3.97 -0.51 2.54
N TRP A 274 -2.94 -0.55 3.36
CA TRP A 274 -1.78 -1.43 3.21
C TRP A 274 -1.64 -2.36 4.42
N THR A 275 -1.25 -3.61 4.17
CA THR A 275 -0.71 -4.50 5.22
C THR A 275 0.79 -4.59 5.07
N PHE A 276 1.53 -4.13 6.08
CA PHE A 276 2.97 -4.27 6.17
C PHE A 276 3.30 -5.51 7.00
N THR A 277 4.15 -6.37 6.47
CA THR A 277 4.57 -7.61 7.12
C THR A 277 6.07 -7.57 7.36
N ALA A 278 6.48 -7.90 8.58
CA ALA A 278 7.87 -8.08 8.98
C ALA A 278 8.13 -9.55 9.29
N THR A 279 9.03 -10.17 8.54
CA THR A 279 9.43 -11.57 8.73
C THR A 279 10.91 -11.62 9.09
N GLY A 280 11.23 -12.16 10.25
CA GLY A 280 12.60 -12.32 10.73
C GLY A 280 12.82 -13.66 11.43
N ASP A 281 14.02 -13.85 11.97
CA ASP A 281 14.37 -15.08 12.68
C ASP A 281 13.51 -15.24 13.94
N GLY A 282 12.67 -16.28 13.94
CA GLY A 282 11.80 -16.61 15.06
C GLY A 282 10.40 -15.99 15.03
N GLY A 283 10.05 -15.13 14.07
CA GLY A 283 8.75 -14.45 14.11
C GLY A 283 8.29 -13.85 12.79
N THR A 284 6.98 -13.70 12.66
CA THR A 284 6.35 -12.90 11.59
C THR A 284 5.16 -12.18 12.17
N ASP A 285 5.12 -10.87 11.97
CA ASP A 285 4.03 -10.01 12.40
C ASP A 285 3.67 -9.03 11.30
N GLU A 286 2.47 -8.48 11.41
CA GLU A 286 1.93 -7.54 10.44
C GLU A 286 1.15 -6.41 11.10
N VAL A 287 1.05 -5.30 10.40
CA VAL A 287 0.20 -4.17 10.75
C VAL A 287 -0.55 -3.70 9.51
N THR A 288 -1.84 -3.39 9.68
CA THR A 288 -2.63 -2.77 8.62
C THR A 288 -2.78 -1.29 8.90
N VAL A 289 -2.44 -0.45 7.92
CA VAL A 289 -2.45 1.01 8.03
C VAL A 289 -3.22 1.58 6.83
N ASP A 290 -4.09 2.54 7.12
CA ASP A 290 -4.69 3.40 6.09
C ASP A 290 -3.68 4.54 5.84
N LEU A 291 -2.86 4.38 4.80
CA LEU A 291 -1.76 5.27 4.43
C LEU A 291 -2.30 6.55 3.79
N ASP A 292 -1.93 7.70 4.35
CA ASP A 292 -2.31 9.02 3.86
C ASP A 292 -1.19 10.05 4.06
N ALA A 293 -1.39 11.28 3.57
CA ALA A 293 -0.41 12.37 3.70
C ALA A 293 -0.10 12.80 5.14
N THR A 294 -0.87 12.34 6.13
CA THR A 294 -0.65 12.61 7.55
C THR A 294 0.15 11.52 8.25
N THR A 295 0.40 10.40 7.57
CA THR A 295 1.14 9.27 8.13
C THR A 295 2.61 9.63 8.33
N ASP A 296 3.03 9.81 9.58
CA ASP A 296 4.41 10.20 9.93
C ASP A 296 5.34 9.00 10.12
N ARG A 297 4.79 7.83 10.46
CA ARG A 297 5.54 6.58 10.68
C ARG A 297 4.63 5.36 10.58
N ILE A 298 5.21 4.21 10.24
CA ILE A 298 4.54 2.91 10.29
C ILE A 298 5.27 2.04 11.32
N THR A 299 4.55 1.62 12.36
CA THR A 299 5.10 0.77 13.43
C THR A 299 4.57 -0.65 13.30
N ILE A 300 5.44 -1.60 12.99
CA ILE A 300 5.09 -3.02 12.95
C ILE A 300 5.45 -3.62 14.32
N PRO A 301 4.50 -4.18 15.08
CA PRO A 301 4.84 -4.95 16.28
C PRO A 301 5.65 -6.16 15.83
N PHE A 302 6.73 -6.52 16.53
CA PHE A 302 7.47 -7.73 16.22
C PHE A 302 7.65 -8.59 17.46
N SER A 303 7.17 -9.82 17.36
CA SER A 303 7.26 -10.87 18.36
C SER A 303 7.95 -12.10 17.78
N ALA A 304 9.10 -12.43 18.35
CA ALA A 304 9.80 -13.68 18.07
C ALA A 304 9.44 -14.76 19.09
N ASP A 305 9.46 -16.02 18.65
CA ASP A 305 9.27 -17.22 19.46
C ASP A 305 10.13 -17.13 20.74
N THR A 306 9.48 -17.26 21.90
CA THR A 306 10.18 -17.37 23.17
C THR A 306 10.92 -18.70 23.25
N ALA A 307 12.23 -18.64 23.53
CA ALA A 307 13.04 -19.85 23.63
C ALA A 307 12.49 -20.76 24.74
N ALA A 308 12.18 -22.01 24.39
CA ALA A 308 11.73 -23.03 25.33
C ALA A 308 12.83 -24.06 25.56
N PHE A 309 13.11 -24.37 26.82
CA PHE A 309 14.20 -25.25 27.20
C PHE A 309 13.72 -26.53 27.88
N GLU A 310 14.49 -27.59 27.71
CA GLU A 310 14.37 -28.87 28.40
C GLU A 310 15.61 -29.06 29.29
N TYR A 311 15.38 -29.42 30.56
CA TYR A 311 16.46 -29.76 31.48
C TYR A 311 16.90 -31.21 31.30
N LEU A 312 18.19 -31.38 31.04
CA LEU A 312 18.86 -32.64 30.83
C LEU A 312 19.97 -32.78 31.88
N GLY A 313 19.59 -33.06 33.12
CA GLY A 313 20.55 -33.24 34.21
C GLY A 313 20.00 -34.12 35.33
N PRO A 314 20.85 -34.47 36.30
CA PRO A 314 20.41 -35.14 37.52
C PRO A 314 19.35 -34.30 38.24
N GLN A 315 18.36 -34.98 38.83
CA GLN A 315 17.38 -34.36 39.73
C GLN A 315 17.90 -34.30 41.18
N ARG A 316 19.04 -34.93 41.45
CA ARG A 316 19.69 -34.99 42.75
C ARG A 316 21.20 -34.86 42.62
N PHE A 317 21.81 -34.08 43.51
CA PHE A 317 23.25 -33.93 43.65
C PHE A 317 23.65 -34.20 45.11
N THR A 318 24.87 -34.67 45.32
CA THR A 318 25.41 -34.83 46.68
C THR A 318 26.13 -33.56 47.09
N GLN A 319 25.99 -33.18 48.36
CA GLN A 319 26.71 -32.05 48.93
C GLN A 319 28.22 -32.22 48.72
N GLY A 320 28.87 -31.20 48.15
CA GLY A 320 30.30 -31.20 47.86
C GLY A 320 30.68 -31.83 46.52
N GLU A 321 29.73 -32.36 45.75
CA GLU A 321 29.96 -32.77 44.36
C GLU A 321 29.71 -31.61 43.39
N ASP A 322 30.32 -31.73 42.20
CA ASP A 322 30.12 -30.80 41.10
C ASP A 322 28.68 -30.85 40.58
N ILE A 323 28.06 -29.67 40.45
CA ILE A 323 26.76 -29.54 39.81
C ILE A 323 26.97 -29.41 38.30
N ALA A 324 26.64 -30.48 37.58
CA ALA A 324 26.70 -30.52 36.13
C ALA A 324 25.31 -30.86 35.56
N PHE A 325 24.88 -30.06 34.58
CA PHE A 325 23.61 -30.26 33.90
C PHE A 325 23.71 -29.83 32.43
N GLN A 326 22.72 -30.22 31.64
CA GLN A 326 22.56 -29.75 30.28
C GLN A 326 21.20 -29.11 30.11
N LEU A 327 21.11 -28.10 29.25
CA LEU A 327 19.85 -27.55 28.78
C LEU A 327 19.78 -27.75 27.28
N ARG A 328 18.63 -28.20 26.80
CA ARG A 328 18.34 -28.33 25.38
C ARG A 328 17.27 -27.35 24.97
N SER A 329 17.53 -26.49 24.00
CA SER A 329 16.46 -25.71 23.37
C SER A 329 15.58 -26.62 22.50
N ARG A 330 14.27 -26.44 22.54
CA ARG A 330 13.32 -27.25 21.76
C ARG A 330 13.28 -26.88 20.28
N LYS A 331 13.77 -25.69 19.95
CA LYS A 331 13.92 -25.12 18.61
C LYS A 331 15.26 -24.40 18.54
N ASP A 332 15.68 -24.06 17.33
CA ASP A 332 16.80 -23.13 17.12
C ASP A 332 16.55 -21.84 17.91
N LEU A 333 17.60 -21.32 18.54
CA LEU A 333 17.52 -20.07 19.31
C LEU A 333 17.49 -18.88 18.34
N GLN A 334 16.93 -17.76 18.79
CA GLN A 334 16.98 -16.54 18.00
C GLN A 334 18.41 -16.01 17.92
N ASP A 335 18.87 -15.59 16.74
CA ASP A 335 20.18 -14.97 16.56
C ASP A 335 20.31 -13.70 17.41
N ASN A 336 21.48 -13.53 18.04
CA ASN A 336 21.80 -12.48 19.02
C ASN A 336 21.01 -12.54 20.35
N ALA A 337 20.12 -13.51 20.54
CA ALA A 337 19.49 -13.71 21.84
C ALA A 337 20.54 -14.10 22.88
N THR A 338 20.41 -13.50 24.05
CA THR A 338 21.30 -13.72 25.18
C THR A 338 20.46 -14.25 26.32
N PHE A 339 20.73 -15.50 26.71
CA PHE A 339 20.04 -16.17 27.80
C PHE A 339 20.93 -16.26 29.04
N TYR A 340 20.27 -16.23 30.19
CA TYR A 340 20.86 -16.23 31.51
C TYR A 340 20.31 -17.44 32.28
N ALA A 341 21.18 -18.27 32.85
CA ALA A 341 20.80 -19.30 33.80
C ALA A 341 21.27 -18.89 35.20
N ALA A 342 20.33 -18.84 36.15
CA ALA A 342 20.56 -18.50 37.55
C ALA A 342 20.24 -19.68 38.47
N LEU A 343 21.05 -19.88 39.51
CA LEU A 343 20.86 -20.92 40.52
C LEU A 343 20.29 -20.30 41.80
N VAL A 344 19.10 -20.71 42.21
CA VAL A 344 18.40 -20.11 43.36
C VAL A 344 17.85 -21.18 44.29
N PRO A 345 17.61 -20.88 45.59
CA PRO A 345 16.76 -21.70 46.44
C PRO A 345 15.37 -21.87 45.82
N ALA A 346 14.77 -23.04 46.03
CA ALA A 346 13.44 -23.31 45.49
C ALA A 346 12.42 -22.28 46.00
N GLY A 347 11.67 -21.67 45.07
CA GLY A 347 10.65 -20.65 45.33
C GLY A 347 11.15 -19.21 45.41
N ALA A 348 12.44 -18.94 45.14
CA ALA A 348 12.96 -17.58 45.12
C ALA A 348 12.28 -16.72 44.03
N SER A 349 11.85 -15.51 44.40
CA SER A 349 11.25 -14.52 43.49
C SER A 349 12.17 -13.33 43.19
N SER A 350 13.28 -13.18 43.90
CA SER A 350 14.23 -12.09 43.72
C SER A 350 15.66 -12.58 43.50
N PHE A 351 16.47 -11.77 42.81
CA PHE A 351 17.89 -12.07 42.59
C PHE A 351 18.76 -11.94 43.85
N ASP A 352 18.30 -11.25 44.90
CA ASP A 352 19.03 -11.16 46.18
C ASP A 352 19.11 -12.52 46.90
N GLU A 353 18.25 -13.46 46.50
CA GLU A 353 18.22 -14.85 46.99
C GLU A 353 19.06 -15.80 46.11
N ASN A 354 19.69 -15.29 45.04
CA ASN A 354 20.48 -16.09 44.10
C ASN A 354 21.82 -16.53 44.68
N ILE A 355 22.18 -17.79 44.39
CA ILE A 355 23.49 -18.35 44.67
C ILE A 355 24.30 -18.26 43.37
N SER A 356 25.08 -17.19 43.26
CA SER A 356 25.47 -16.63 41.97
C SER A 356 26.31 -17.54 41.07
N PHE A 357 25.74 -17.88 39.92
CA PHE A 357 26.42 -17.73 38.63
C PHE A 357 25.39 -17.37 37.57
N VAL A 358 25.84 -16.63 36.57
CA VAL A 358 25.05 -16.18 35.44
C VAL A 358 25.79 -16.64 34.20
N TYR A 359 25.24 -17.63 33.50
CA TYR A 359 25.83 -18.11 32.25
C TYR A 359 25.12 -17.49 31.06
N ARG A 360 25.91 -16.79 30.21
CA ARG A 360 25.46 -16.24 28.93
C ARG A 360 25.58 -17.30 27.83
N PHE A 361 24.48 -17.64 27.19
CA PHE A 361 24.46 -18.56 26.04
C PHE A 361 23.44 -18.13 24.97
N GLY A 362 23.50 -18.77 23.79
CA GLY A 362 22.62 -18.47 22.65
C GLY A 362 23.24 -17.66 21.51
N THR A 363 24.57 -17.44 21.49
CA THR A 363 25.25 -16.71 20.39
C THR A 363 25.34 -17.48 19.07
N ASP A 364 25.00 -18.77 19.06
CA ASP A 364 24.85 -19.59 17.87
C ASP A 364 23.45 -20.23 17.89
N ALA A 365 22.56 -19.73 17.03
CA ALA A 365 21.17 -20.18 16.91
C ALA A 365 21.02 -21.69 16.70
N LYS A 366 22.02 -22.33 16.07
CA LYS A 366 21.98 -23.76 15.71
C LYS A 366 22.44 -24.67 16.83
N THR A 367 23.10 -24.13 17.84
CA THR A 367 23.52 -24.92 19.01
C THR A 367 22.31 -25.07 19.92
N THR A 368 21.69 -26.26 19.90
CA THR A 368 20.52 -26.57 20.75
C THR A 368 20.90 -27.17 22.09
N ASP A 369 22.08 -27.80 22.18
CA ASP A 369 22.56 -28.47 23.41
C ASP A 369 23.59 -27.59 24.10
N HIS A 370 23.29 -27.19 25.33
CA HIS A 370 24.16 -26.36 26.15
C HIS A 370 24.58 -27.15 27.39
N ALA A 371 25.86 -27.45 27.49
CA ALA A 371 26.41 -28.17 28.63
C ALA A 371 27.02 -27.19 29.64
N PHE A 372 26.61 -27.35 30.90
CA PHE A 372 27.00 -26.55 32.03
C PHE A 372 27.84 -27.46 32.95
N TYR A 373 29.15 -27.18 32.99
CA TYR A 373 30.13 -28.07 33.62
C TYR A 373 30.60 -27.54 34.96
N ALA A 374 30.71 -28.49 35.90
CA ALA A 374 31.55 -28.55 37.09
C ALA A 374 31.76 -27.23 37.84
N TRP A 375 30.96 -27.03 38.88
CA TRP A 375 31.17 -25.96 39.85
C TRP A 375 31.18 -26.50 41.28
N GLU A 376 32.32 -26.29 41.95
CA GLU A 376 32.44 -26.42 43.39
C GLU A 376 31.77 -25.21 44.06
N TYR A 377 30.49 -25.34 44.40
CA TYR A 377 29.85 -24.45 45.36
C TYR A 377 29.42 -25.28 46.57
N PRO A 378 29.77 -24.85 47.81
CA PRO A 378 29.29 -25.53 49.01
C PRO A 378 27.80 -25.22 49.20
N LEU A 379 26.94 -25.88 48.43
CA LEU A 379 25.51 -25.85 48.65
C LEU A 379 25.18 -26.67 49.90
N GLU A 380 24.35 -26.09 50.75
CA GLU A 380 23.76 -26.84 51.84
C GLU A 380 22.72 -27.82 51.28
N PRO A 381 22.40 -28.91 51.99
CA PRO A 381 21.34 -29.82 51.59
C PRO A 381 20.00 -29.08 51.54
N GLY A 382 19.27 -29.21 50.44
CA GLY A 382 18.06 -28.44 50.21
C GLY A 382 17.49 -28.59 48.80
N GLN A 383 16.38 -27.89 48.55
CA GLN A 383 15.74 -27.80 47.24
C GLN A 383 16.20 -26.51 46.54
N TYR A 384 16.56 -26.64 45.27
CA TYR A 384 17.09 -25.57 44.46
C TYR A 384 16.47 -25.58 43.08
N GLU A 385 16.57 -24.46 42.37
CA GLU A 385 16.05 -24.29 41.02
C GLU A 385 17.09 -23.63 40.12
N ILE A 386 17.09 -24.03 38.86
CA ILE A 386 17.72 -23.29 37.77
C ILE A 386 16.63 -22.47 37.08
N VAL A 387 16.77 -21.15 37.09
CA VAL A 387 15.84 -20.21 36.46
C VAL A 387 16.47 -19.65 35.19
N LEU A 388 15.75 -19.72 34.06
CA LEU A 388 16.19 -19.20 32.77
C LEU A 388 15.55 -17.87 32.43
N GLN A 389 16.33 -16.92 31.94
CA GLN A 389 15.87 -15.56 31.64
C GLN A 389 16.48 -15.01 30.34
N THR A 390 15.86 -13.97 29.80
CA THR A 390 16.40 -13.14 28.72
C THR A 390 17.18 -11.95 29.26
N ASP A 391 18.01 -11.35 28.42
CA ASP A 391 18.76 -10.13 28.75
C ASP A 391 17.85 -8.98 29.21
N GLY A 392 18.32 -8.18 30.17
CA GLY A 392 17.60 -7.01 30.71
C GLY A 392 16.49 -7.29 31.72
N VAL A 393 16.20 -8.56 32.05
CA VAL A 393 15.19 -8.93 33.06
C VAL A 393 15.85 -9.13 34.43
N TYR A 394 15.57 -8.23 35.37
CA TYR A 394 16.10 -8.25 36.75
C TYR A 394 15.08 -8.73 37.80
N ASP A 395 14.00 -9.39 37.36
CA ASP A 395 13.00 -10.08 38.19
C ASP A 395 12.95 -11.58 37.80
N LEU A 396 12.83 -12.51 38.77
CA LEU A 396 12.76 -13.96 38.50
C LEU A 396 11.38 -14.42 37.98
N GLU A 397 10.32 -13.60 38.08
CA GLU A 397 8.97 -13.99 37.66
C GLU A 397 8.75 -14.08 36.15
N PRO A 398 9.20 -13.12 35.30
CA PRO A 398 9.30 -13.39 33.87
C PRO A 398 10.51 -14.29 33.62
N ASN A 399 10.26 -15.57 33.37
CA ASN A 399 11.29 -16.57 33.07
C ASN A 399 10.88 -17.51 31.93
N LEU A 400 11.89 -18.12 31.31
CA LEU A 400 11.78 -19.10 30.23
C LEU A 400 11.69 -20.55 30.75
N GLY A 401 11.64 -20.73 32.07
CA GLY A 401 11.59 -22.00 32.76
C GLY A 401 12.27 -21.99 34.13
N ARG A 402 11.72 -22.76 35.06
CA ARG A 402 12.32 -23.07 36.37
C ARG A 402 12.47 -24.59 36.47
N PHE A 403 13.67 -25.06 36.77
CA PHE A 403 13.98 -26.49 36.82
C PHE A 403 14.48 -26.87 38.21
N GLU A 404 13.67 -27.65 38.93
CA GLU A 404 13.98 -28.07 40.30
C GLU A 404 15.02 -29.20 40.35
N PHE A 405 15.85 -29.18 41.40
CA PHE A 405 16.71 -30.29 41.80
C PHE A 405 16.98 -30.25 43.31
N GLU A 406 17.41 -31.39 43.86
CA GLU A 406 17.68 -31.55 45.28
C GLU A 406 19.18 -31.75 45.55
N VAL A 407 19.72 -31.09 46.57
CA VAL A 407 21.06 -31.38 47.12
C VAL A 407 20.88 -32.20 48.40
N THR A 408 21.47 -33.39 48.44
CA THR A 408 21.40 -34.30 49.59
C THR A 408 22.74 -34.39 50.32
N GLN A 409 22.72 -34.64 51.63
CA GLN A 409 23.95 -34.88 52.39
C GLN A 409 24.70 -36.11 51.87
N ASP A 410 26.03 -36.02 51.86
CA ASP A 410 26.87 -37.21 51.66
C ASP A 410 26.71 -38.16 52.85
N THR A 411 26.09 -39.30 52.61
CA THR A 411 25.88 -40.35 53.62
C THR A 411 27.06 -41.31 53.72
N ALA A 412 28.11 -41.14 52.92
CA ALA A 412 29.31 -42.00 52.93
C ALA A 412 30.33 -41.66 54.03
N LEU A 413 30.09 -40.63 54.85
CA LEU A 413 30.97 -40.19 55.95
C LEU A 413 30.33 -40.26 57.36
N GLN A 414 29.33 -41.14 57.56
CA GLN A 414 28.88 -41.52 58.92
C GLN A 414 29.41 -42.89 59.35
#